data_AF-Q02A97-F1
#
_entry.id   AF-Q02A97-F1
#
_cell.length_a   1.000
_cell.length_b   1.000
_cell.length_c   1.000
_cell.angle_alpha   90.00
_cell.angle_beta   90.00
_cell.angle_gamma   90.00
#
_symmetry.space_group_name_H-M   'P 1'
#
loop_
_entity.id
_entity.type
_entity.pdbx_description
1 polymer ?
#
loop_
_entity_poly.entity_id
_entity_poly.type
_entity_poly.pdbx_seq_one_letter_code
_entity_poly.pdbx_strand_id
1 'polypeptide(L)'
;MRRRSTTLTEQELEIMKIVWERESATVRDVYETLLEQRKVAYTTVMTMMKILEQKKYLKKTQADRAYVYRPTEPKGKVIGDMVRDFVNRVFNGSAEPLLVHLVEEHDLSPEELDEIARIRRKP
;
A
#
# COMPACT_ATOMS: atom_id res chain seq x y z
N MET A 1 -11.18 -18.01 -15.65
CA MET A 1 -9.89 -17.36 -15.24
C MET A 1 -10.17 -16.42 -14.07
N ARG A 2 -9.58 -16.66 -12.90
CA ARG A 2 -9.72 -15.78 -11.73
C ARG A 2 -9.10 -14.42 -12.08
N ARG A 3 -9.90 -13.34 -12.12
CA ARG A 3 -9.39 -11.96 -12.23
C ARG A 3 -8.31 -11.82 -11.14
N ARG A 4 -7.05 -11.58 -11.53
CA ARG A 4 -5.99 -11.33 -10.54
C ARG A 4 -6.44 -10.13 -9.73
N SER A 5 -6.61 -10.31 -8.43
CA SER A 5 -6.97 -9.22 -7.52
C SER A 5 -5.90 -8.13 -7.67
N THR A 6 -6.32 -6.93 -8.04
CA THR A 6 -5.49 -5.73 -8.00
C THR A 6 -5.06 -5.43 -6.57
N THR A 7 -5.89 -5.77 -5.58
CA THR A 7 -5.60 -5.54 -4.17
C THR A 7 -4.29 -6.19 -3.70
N LEU A 8 -3.50 -5.40 -2.98
CA LEU A 8 -2.31 -5.85 -2.26
C LEU A 8 -2.72 -6.74 -1.08
N THR A 9 -2.05 -7.86 -0.89
CA THR A 9 -2.15 -8.62 0.37
C THR A 9 -1.45 -7.85 1.50
N GLU A 10 -1.66 -8.27 2.74
CA GLU A 10 -1.00 -7.66 3.90
C GLU A 10 0.54 -7.66 3.77
N GLN A 11 1.12 -8.80 3.37
CA GLN A 11 2.57 -8.92 3.20
C GLN A 11 3.09 -8.12 2.00
N GLU A 12 2.30 -8.03 0.92
CA GLU A 12 2.64 -7.19 -0.23
C GLU A 12 2.58 -5.69 0.14
N LEU A 13 1.60 -5.29 0.96
CA LEU A 13 1.47 -3.93 1.44
C LEU A 13 2.59 -3.55 2.41
N GLU A 14 3.02 -4.49 3.28
CA GLU A 14 4.18 -4.34 4.15
C GLU A 14 5.44 -4.00 3.34
N ILE A 15 5.70 -4.73 2.25
CA ILE A 15 6.81 -4.42 1.34
C ILE A 15 6.61 -3.07 0.65
N MET A 16 5.41 -2.77 0.14
CA MET A 16 5.15 -1.49 -0.52
C MET A 16 5.38 -0.29 0.41
N LYS A 17 5.04 -0.40 1.71
CA LYS A 17 5.36 0.64 2.71
C LYS A 17 6.86 0.92 2.77
N ILE A 18 7.69 -0.12 2.85
CA ILE A 18 9.14 0.00 2.87
C ILE A 18 9.66 0.65 1.57
N VAL A 19 9.15 0.23 0.40
CA VAL A 19 9.60 0.79 -0.88
C VAL A 19 9.14 2.23 -1.07
N TRP A 20 7.95 2.61 -0.60
CA TRP A 20 7.49 4.00 -0.64
C TRP A 20 8.33 4.92 0.25
N GLU A 21 8.71 4.46 1.45
CA GLU A 21 9.55 5.23 2.37
C GLU A 21 10.96 5.44 1.82
N ARG A 22 11.53 4.44 1.13
CA ARG A 22 12.87 4.51 0.56
C ARG A 22 12.93 5.09 -0.86
N GLU A 23 11.78 5.31 -1.50
CA GLU A 23 11.58 5.63 -2.93
C GLU A 23 12.14 4.61 -3.93
N SER A 24 13.12 3.81 -3.54
CA SER A 24 13.68 2.67 -4.26
C SER A 24 14.32 1.69 -3.29
N ALA A 25 14.27 0.39 -3.60
CA ALA A 25 14.84 -0.64 -2.73
C ALA A 25 15.29 -1.88 -3.52
N THR A 26 16.35 -2.53 -3.05
CA THR A 26 16.71 -3.89 -3.47
C THR A 26 15.96 -4.93 -2.63
N VAL A 27 16.02 -6.20 -3.05
CA VAL A 27 15.50 -7.32 -2.22
C VAL A 27 16.19 -7.37 -0.85
N ARG A 28 17.47 -7.02 -0.80
CA ARG A 28 18.25 -7.01 0.44
C ARG A 28 17.78 -5.92 1.39
N ASP A 29 17.53 -4.71 0.88
CA ASP A 29 17.02 -3.58 1.67
C ASP A 29 15.69 -3.92 2.35
N VAL A 30 14.75 -4.50 1.59
CA VAL A 30 13.45 -4.92 2.12
C VAL A 30 13.62 -6.06 3.11
N TYR A 31 14.47 -7.04 2.82
CA TYR A 31 14.72 -8.17 3.71
C TYR A 31 15.30 -7.74 5.06
N GLU A 32 16.32 -6.88 5.07
CA GLU A 32 16.94 -6.39 6.30
C GLU A 32 15.94 -5.57 7.12
N THR A 33 15.14 -4.72 6.48
CA THR A 33 14.07 -3.96 7.15
C THR A 33 13.01 -4.89 7.79
N LEU A 34 12.61 -5.95 7.10
CA LEU A 34 11.63 -6.90 7.64
C LEU A 34 12.20 -7.75 8.79
N LEU A 35 13.50 -8.07 8.74
CA LEU A 35 14.18 -8.83 9.78
C LEU A 35 14.21 -8.12 11.14
N GLU A 36 14.19 -6.79 11.15
CA GLU A 36 14.10 -5.99 12.38
C GLU A 36 12.78 -6.23 13.12
N GLN A 37 11.73 -6.65 12.40
CA GLN A 37 10.37 -6.82 12.94
C GLN A 37 10.02 -8.30 13.14
N ARG A 38 10.46 -9.19 12.25
CA ARG A 38 10.14 -10.62 12.29
C ARG A 38 11.10 -11.49 11.50
N LYS A 39 11.16 -12.78 11.83
CA LYS A 39 11.86 -13.77 11.00
C LYS A 39 11.13 -13.95 9.67
N VAL A 40 11.84 -13.80 8.56
CA VAL A 40 11.37 -14.06 7.20
C VAL A 40 12.50 -14.67 6.38
N ALA A 41 12.18 -15.52 5.40
CA ALA A 41 13.18 -16.05 4.49
C ALA A 41 13.45 -15.06 3.34
N TYR A 42 14.71 -14.93 2.92
CA TYR A 42 15.10 -14.04 1.82
C TYR A 42 14.35 -14.35 0.51
N THR A 43 14.16 -15.63 0.21
CA THR A 43 13.43 -16.09 -0.98
C THR A 43 11.95 -15.71 -0.94
N THR A 44 11.36 -15.62 0.25
CA THR A 44 9.98 -15.14 0.42
C THR A 44 9.88 -13.65 0.03
N VAL A 45 10.81 -12.82 0.51
CA VAL A 45 10.88 -11.39 0.12
C VAL A 45 11.09 -11.25 -1.39
N MET A 46 12.03 -12.00 -1.95
CA MET A 46 12.28 -12.02 -3.41
C MET A 46 11.02 -12.39 -4.20
N THR A 47 10.29 -13.40 -3.75
CA THR A 47 9.05 -13.86 -4.40
C THR A 47 7.97 -12.79 -4.34
N MET A 48 7.77 -12.16 -3.18
CA MET A 48 6.78 -11.09 -3.03
C MET A 48 7.12 -9.85 -3.87
N MET A 49 8.40 -9.43 -3.93
CA MET A 49 8.82 -8.33 -4.81
C MET A 49 8.59 -8.65 -6.29
N LYS A 50 8.82 -9.90 -6.70
CA LYS A 50 8.49 -10.36 -8.07
C LYS A 50 6.98 -10.36 -8.33
N ILE A 51 6.15 -10.71 -7.34
CA ILE A 51 4.69 -10.63 -7.47
C ILE A 51 4.24 -9.18 -7.62
N LEU A 52 4.78 -8.26 -6.82
CA LEU A 52 4.52 -6.82 -6.92
C LEU A 52 4.93 -6.24 -8.28
N GLU A 53 6.05 -6.70 -8.83
CA GLU A 53 6.47 -6.39 -10.20
C GLU A 53 5.47 -6.91 -11.24
N GLN A 54 5.03 -8.17 -11.12
CA GLN A 54 4.03 -8.76 -12.03
C GLN A 54 2.67 -8.06 -11.94
N LYS A 55 2.31 -7.55 -10.75
CA LYS A 55 1.13 -6.72 -10.51
C LYS A 55 1.32 -5.27 -10.96
N LYS A 56 2.52 -4.91 -11.45
CA LYS A 56 2.91 -3.55 -11.89
C LYS A 56 2.91 -2.50 -10.78
N TYR A 57 3.01 -2.89 -9.52
CA TYR A 57 3.22 -1.95 -8.41
C TYR A 57 4.68 -1.53 -8.27
N LEU A 58 5.59 -2.41 -8.67
CA LEU A 58 7.02 -2.14 -8.71
C LEU A 58 7.56 -2.27 -10.13
N LYS A 59 8.53 -1.42 -10.48
CA LYS A 59 9.36 -1.56 -11.68
C LYS A 59 10.75 -1.99 -11.25
N LYS A 60 11.20 -3.12 -11.79
CA LYS A 60 12.55 -3.63 -11.63
C LYS A 60 13.48 -2.99 -12.65
N THR A 61 14.63 -2.50 -12.19
CA THR A 61 15.70 -1.96 -13.02
C THR A 61 17.02 -2.59 -12.58
N GLN A 62 17.89 -2.89 -13.54
CA GLN A 62 19.26 -3.31 -13.23
C GLN A 62 20.11 -2.05 -13.00
N ALA A 63 20.76 -1.97 -11.84
CA ALA A 63 21.72 -0.93 -11.50
C ALA A 63 23.04 -1.62 -11.11
N ASP A 64 24.06 -1.46 -11.95
CA ASP A 64 25.36 -2.14 -11.86
C ASP A 64 25.23 -3.66 -11.66
N ARG A 65 25.34 -4.11 -10.40
CA ARG A 65 25.37 -5.51 -9.98
C ARG A 65 24.11 -5.96 -9.22
N ALA A 66 23.14 -5.07 -9.02
CA ALA A 66 21.94 -5.36 -8.24
C ALA A 66 20.65 -4.98 -9.00
N TYR A 67 19.57 -5.66 -8.67
CA TYR A 67 18.24 -5.26 -9.10
C TYR A 67 17.63 -4.31 -8.07
N VAL A 68 17.25 -3.13 -8.54
CA VAL A 68 16.57 -2.09 -7.75
C VAL A 68 15.12 -2.00 -8.22
N TYR A 69 14.21 -1.97 -7.25
CA TYR A 69 12.78 -1.82 -7.46
C TYR A 69 12.34 -0.42 -7.07
N ARG A 70 11.45 0.17 -7.87
CA ARG A 70 10.83 1.48 -7.63
C ARG A 70 9.32 1.38 -7.72
N PRO A 71 8.55 2.16 -6.95
CA PRO A 71 7.11 2.21 -7.12
C PRO A 71 6.79 2.76 -8.51
N THR A 72 5.80 2.17 -9.18
CA THR A 72 5.33 2.64 -10.49
C THR A 72 4.37 3.81 -10.38
N GLU A 73 3.69 3.94 -9.25
CA GLU A 73 2.67 4.93 -8.96
C GLU A 73 2.87 5.50 -7.54
N PRO A 74 2.51 6.77 -7.29
CA PRO A 74 2.62 7.37 -5.96
C PRO A 74 1.78 6.63 -4.91
N LYS A 75 2.27 6.59 -3.65
CA LYS A 75 1.58 5.99 -2.49
C LYS A 75 0.11 6.40 -2.40
N GLY A 76 -0.18 7.70 -2.52
CA GLY A 76 -1.54 8.23 -2.43
C GLY A 76 -2.48 7.70 -3.52
N LYS A 77 -1.98 7.50 -4.74
CA LYS A 77 -2.79 6.94 -5.84
C LYS A 77 -3.13 5.48 -5.60
N VAL A 78 -2.14 4.67 -5.22
CA VAL A 78 -2.35 3.24 -4.91
C VAL A 78 -3.32 3.06 -3.75
N ILE A 79 -3.16 3.85 -2.67
CA ILE A 79 -4.10 3.85 -1.54
C ILE A 79 -5.50 4.27 -1.99
N GLY A 80 -5.61 5.34 -2.76
CA GLY A 80 -6.90 5.82 -3.29
C GLY A 80 -7.62 4.77 -4.14
N ASP A 81 -6.90 4.05 -4.99
CA ASP A 81 -7.45 2.96 -5.80
C ASP A 81 -7.90 1.79 -4.94
N MET A 82 -7.13 1.40 -3.91
CA MET A 82 -7.52 0.35 -2.97
C MET A 82 -8.78 0.72 -2.17
N VAL A 83 -8.86 1.96 -1.68
CA VAL A 83 -10.05 2.46 -0.96
C VAL A 83 -11.26 2.48 -1.89
N ARG A 84 -11.10 2.95 -3.13
CA ARG A 84 -12.18 2.95 -4.14
C ARG A 84 -12.66 1.54 -4.44
N ASP A 85 -11.75 0.60 -4.66
CA ASP A 85 -12.09 -0.80 -4.92
C ASP A 85 -12.83 -1.43 -3.72
N PHE A 86 -12.41 -1.12 -2.49
CA PHE A 86 -13.07 -1.58 -1.27
C PHE A 86 -14.48 -1.00 -1.13
N VAL A 87 -14.64 0.31 -1.29
CA VAL A 87 -15.95 1.00 -1.22
C VAL A 87 -16.91 0.45 -2.28
N ASN A 88 -16.43 0.23 -3.51
CA ASN A 88 -17.23 -0.35 -4.57
C ASN A 88 -17.69 -1.77 -4.24
N ARG A 89 -16.81 -2.60 -3.66
CA ARG A 89 -17.11 -4.01 -3.35
C ARG A 89 -17.96 -4.22 -2.10
N VAL A 90 -17.80 -3.38 -1.08
CA VAL A 90 -18.41 -3.58 0.25
C VAL A 90 -19.64 -2.70 0.44
N PHE A 91 -19.60 -1.46 -0.08
CA PHE A 91 -20.65 -0.45 0.12
C PHE A 91 -21.34 -0.04 -1.18
N ASN A 92 -21.24 -0.86 -2.23
CA ASN A 92 -21.85 -0.63 -3.55
C ASN A 92 -21.55 0.77 -4.12
N GLY A 93 -20.36 1.30 -3.86
CA GLY A 93 -19.89 2.58 -4.38
C GLY A 93 -20.21 3.80 -3.50
N SER A 94 -20.95 3.65 -2.41
CA SER A 94 -21.17 4.75 -1.46
C SER A 94 -20.08 4.78 -0.40
N ALA A 95 -19.37 5.92 -0.28
CA ALA A 95 -18.36 6.12 0.75
C ALA A 95 -18.97 6.52 2.11
N GLU A 96 -20.23 6.96 2.14
CA GLU A 96 -20.90 7.44 3.36
C GLU A 96 -20.98 6.37 4.47
N PRO A 97 -21.38 5.12 4.21
CA PRO A 97 -21.41 4.09 5.24
C PRO A 97 -20.02 3.76 5.82
N LEU A 98 -18.96 3.85 5.00
CA LEU A 98 -17.59 3.69 5.48
C LEU A 98 -17.22 4.81 6.46
N LEU A 99 -17.58 6.06 6.12
CA LEU A 99 -17.30 7.21 6.98
C LEU A 99 -18.06 7.10 8.30
N VAL A 100 -19.35 6.78 8.28
CA VAL A 100 -20.16 6.57 9.50
C VAL A 100 -19.49 5.52 10.40
N HIS A 101 -19.11 4.36 9.83
CA HIS A 101 -18.46 3.30 10.59
C HIS A 101 -17.14 3.75 11.23
N LEU A 102 -16.29 4.49 10.51
CA LEU A 102 -15.02 5.00 11.03
C LEU A 102 -15.22 6.03 12.16
N VAL A 103 -16.23 6.88 12.05
CA VAL A 103 -16.56 7.85 13.12
C VAL A 103 -17.07 7.13 14.37
N GLU A 104 -17.94 6.13 14.20
CA GLU A 104 -18.48 5.34 15.30
C GLU A 104 -17.42 4.46 15.99
N GLU A 105 -16.50 3.85 15.23
CA GLU A 105 -15.49 2.93 15.75
C GLU A 105 -14.32 3.65 16.44
N HIS A 106 -13.90 4.82 15.92
CA HIS A 106 -12.75 5.56 16.45
C HIS A 106 -13.13 6.69 17.42
N ASP A 107 -14.42 6.84 17.74
CA ASP A 107 -14.97 7.85 18.66
C ASP A 107 -14.42 9.26 18.36
N LEU A 108 -14.43 9.63 17.06
CA LEU A 108 -13.85 10.88 16.59
C LEU A 108 -14.65 12.06 17.15
N SER A 109 -13.94 12.96 17.84
CA SER A 109 -14.52 14.19 18.35
C SER A 109 -14.98 15.11 17.21
N PRO A 110 -15.99 15.97 17.45
CA PRO A 110 -16.38 17.02 16.49
C PRO A 110 -15.19 17.86 16.00
N GLU A 111 -14.23 18.13 16.88
CA GLU A 111 -13.01 18.88 16.57
C GLU A 111 -12.10 18.14 15.57
N GLU A 112 -11.95 16.82 15.72
CA GLU A 112 -11.22 15.97 14.78
C GLU A 112 -11.91 15.88 13.41
N LEU A 113 -13.25 15.80 13.40
CA LEU A 113 -14.03 15.83 12.17
C LEU A 113 -13.88 17.16 11.43
N ASP A 114 -13.91 18.27 12.16
CA ASP A 114 -13.70 19.61 11.61
C ASP A 114 -12.28 19.80 11.07
N GLU A 115 -11.27 19.20 11.70
CA GLU A 115 -9.90 19.23 11.20
C GLU A 115 -9.75 18.41 9.91
N ILE A 116 -10.33 17.20 9.86
CA ILE A 116 -10.35 16.37 8.64
C ILE A 116 -11.05 17.11 7.49
N ALA A 117 -12.18 17.78 7.76
CA ALA A 117 -12.91 18.57 6.77
C ALA A 117 -12.09 19.76 6.24
N ARG A 118 -11.23 20.36 7.10
CA ARG A 118 -10.31 21.45 6.73
C ARG A 118 -9.15 20.98 5.85
N ILE A 119 -8.59 19.80 6.09
CA ILE A 119 -7.50 19.23 5.27
C ILE A 119 -7.90 19.15 3.79
N ARG A 120 -9.17 18.81 3.49
CA ARG A 120 -9.71 18.77 2.13
C ARG A 120 -9.85 20.15 1.46
N ARG A 121 -10.00 21.23 2.26
CA ARG A 121 -10.25 22.60 1.77
C ARG A 121 -8.99 23.40 1.47
N LYS A 122 -7.79 22.88 1.79
CA LYS A 122 -6.54 23.53 1.36
C LYS A 122 -6.30 23.27 -0.13
N PRO A 123 -6.05 24.33 -0.93
CA PRO A 123 -5.79 24.22 -2.36
C PRO A 123 -4.54 23.38 -2.66
#